data_AF-A0A937J2U7-F1
#
_entry.id   AF-A0A937J2U7-F1
#
_cell.length_a   1.000
_cell.length_b   1.000
_cell.length_c   1.000
_cell.angle_alpha   90.00
_cell.angle_beta   90.00
_cell.angle_gamma   90.00
#
_symmetry.space_group_name_H-M   'P 1'
#
loop_
_entity.id
_entity.type
_entity.pdbx_description
1 polymer ?
#
loop_
_entity_poly.entity_id
_entity_poly.type
_entity_poly.pdbx_seq_one_letter_code
_entity_poly.pdbx_strand_id
1 'polypeptide(L)'
;MIAHQQGEASHKLLETAIESLTCMTHRGGIAADGKTGDGCGLLLQMPSGFMRARARESLGRELAPVFAVGMVFLPSDPGGQERVKAAFAAAIKEFDFAVATWRSVPTRPDVCGEIALEKMPVIEQVFLEAEEMSQEEIAARLFMIRRRVEKAVAEEDGFYICSLSDRVISYKGLVMPSDLEHFYPDLGDPELETAICVFHQRFSTNTLPKWPLAQPFRMLA
;
A
#
# COMPACT_ATOMS: atom_id res chain seq x y z
N MET A 1 -11.14 -11.55 -6.27
CA MET A 1 -10.82 -10.50 -7.27
C MET A 1 -12.09 -10.12 -8.00
N ILE A 2 -12.26 -8.83 -8.29
CA ILE A 2 -13.29 -8.28 -9.18
C ILE A 2 -12.59 -7.45 -10.26
N ALA A 3 -13.10 -7.51 -11.49
CA ALA A 3 -12.62 -6.71 -12.60
C ALA A 3 -13.80 -6.25 -13.47
N HIS A 4 -13.77 -5.00 -13.92
CA HIS A 4 -14.71 -4.49 -14.92
C HIS A 4 -14.29 -4.98 -16.31
N GLN A 5 -15.21 -5.59 -17.07
CA GLN A 5 -14.88 -6.24 -18.34
C GLN A 5 -14.34 -5.27 -19.40
N GLN A 6 -14.85 -4.04 -19.41
CA GLN A 6 -14.43 -2.97 -20.34
C GLN A 6 -13.31 -2.09 -19.77
N GLY A 7 -12.83 -2.34 -18.55
CA GLY A 7 -11.78 -1.54 -17.91
C GLY A 7 -12.22 -0.17 -17.39
N GLU A 8 -13.53 0.08 -17.28
CA GLU A 8 -14.07 1.30 -16.69
C GLU A 8 -13.85 1.29 -15.17
N ALA A 9 -13.11 2.28 -14.68
CA ALA A 9 -12.88 2.45 -13.25
C ALA A 9 -14.12 3.05 -12.58
N SER A 10 -14.45 2.57 -11.39
CA SER A 10 -15.50 3.19 -10.56
C SER A 10 -15.25 2.92 -9.09
N HIS A 11 -15.70 3.84 -8.23
CA HIS A 11 -15.70 3.61 -6.79
C HIS A 11 -16.64 2.46 -6.40
N LYS A 12 -17.75 2.29 -7.13
CA LYS A 12 -18.68 1.17 -6.91
C LYS A 12 -18.01 -0.21 -7.00
N LEU A 13 -17.04 -0.37 -7.90
CA LEU A 13 -16.28 -1.62 -8.00
C LEU A 13 -15.45 -1.86 -6.74
N LEU A 14 -14.86 -0.82 -6.17
CA LEU A 14 -14.12 -0.87 -4.92
C LEU A 14 -15.04 -1.23 -3.74
N GLU A 15 -16.18 -0.54 -3.60
CA GLU A 15 -17.20 -0.83 -2.58
C GLU A 15 -17.62 -2.31 -2.63
N THR A 16 -17.90 -2.81 -3.84
CA THR A 16 -18.28 -4.23 -4.05
C THR A 16 -17.15 -5.18 -3.64
N ALA A 17 -15.89 -4.80 -3.86
CA ALA A 17 -14.73 -5.59 -3.45
C ALA A 17 -14.54 -5.60 -1.92
N ILE A 18 -14.77 -4.47 -1.25
CA ILE A 18 -14.73 -4.35 0.21
C ILE A 18 -15.88 -5.17 0.84
N GLU A 19 -17.09 -5.10 0.29
CA GLU A 19 -18.22 -5.91 0.72
C GLU A 19 -17.92 -7.42 0.55
N SER A 20 -17.34 -7.81 -0.59
CA SER A 20 -16.93 -9.18 -0.85
C SER A 20 -15.88 -9.67 0.15
N LEU A 21 -14.88 -8.83 0.46
CA LEU A 21 -13.87 -9.14 1.48
C LEU A 21 -14.51 -9.29 2.87
N THR A 22 -15.46 -8.42 3.21
CA THR A 22 -16.20 -8.46 4.48
C THR A 22 -16.98 -9.77 4.65
N CYS A 23 -17.60 -10.27 3.58
CA CYS A 23 -18.28 -11.57 3.57
C CYS A 23 -17.34 -12.75 3.87
N MET A 24 -16.01 -12.59 3.73
CA MET A 24 -15.02 -13.62 4.01
C MET A 24 -14.55 -13.66 5.48
N THR A 25 -15.10 -12.82 6.36
CA THR A 25 -14.68 -12.70 7.78
C THR A 25 -14.70 -14.05 8.52
N HIS A 26 -15.68 -14.91 8.23
CA HIS A 26 -15.79 -16.26 8.82
C HIS A 26 -14.61 -17.21 8.45
N ARG A 27 -13.74 -16.79 7.53
CA ARG A 27 -12.54 -17.53 7.09
C ARG A 27 -11.24 -16.87 7.55
N GLY A 28 -11.31 -15.80 8.33
CA GLY A 28 -10.16 -15.14 8.94
C GLY A 28 -9.90 -15.64 10.36
N GLY A 29 -8.63 -15.58 10.78
CA GLY A 29 -8.29 -15.77 12.19
C GLY A 29 -8.33 -14.44 12.94
N ILE A 30 -8.69 -14.52 14.22
CA ILE A 30 -8.67 -13.41 15.17
C ILE A 30 -7.64 -13.77 16.24
N ALA A 31 -6.77 -12.82 16.56
CA ALA A 31 -5.73 -13.00 17.57
C ALA A 31 -6.31 -13.01 18.99
N ALA A 32 -5.45 -13.24 19.98
CA ALA A 32 -5.85 -13.40 21.38
C ALA A 32 -6.52 -12.16 22.00
N ASP A 33 -6.36 -10.97 21.39
CA ASP A 33 -7.00 -9.72 21.83
C ASP A 33 -8.45 -9.56 21.34
N GLY A 34 -8.97 -10.50 20.54
CA GLY A 34 -10.35 -10.50 20.06
C GLY A 34 -10.67 -9.45 18.99
N LYS A 35 -9.68 -8.65 18.56
CA LYS A 35 -9.85 -7.57 17.56
C LYS A 35 -8.87 -7.68 16.40
N THR A 36 -7.62 -8.03 16.67
CA THR A 36 -6.58 -8.11 15.65
C THR A 36 -6.87 -9.28 14.71
N GLY A 37 -7.11 -8.98 13.44
CA GLY A 37 -7.20 -10.00 12.40
C GLY A 37 -5.81 -10.47 11.95
N ASP A 38 -5.73 -11.68 11.40
CA ASP A 38 -4.49 -12.26 10.84
C ASP A 38 -3.91 -11.53 9.62
N GLY A 39 -4.65 -10.55 9.10
CA GLY A 39 -4.29 -9.68 8.00
C GLY A 39 -5.27 -9.74 6.84
N CYS A 40 -5.67 -8.57 6.36
CA CYS A 40 -6.48 -8.41 5.16
C CYS A 40 -5.94 -7.29 4.29
N GLY A 41 -6.44 -7.19 3.06
CA GLY A 41 -6.08 -6.10 2.19
C GLY A 41 -6.65 -6.18 0.79
N LEU A 42 -6.34 -5.14 0.04
CA LEU A 42 -6.70 -4.90 -1.35
C LEU A 42 -5.45 -4.59 -2.16
N LEU A 43 -5.40 -5.08 -3.39
CA LEU A 43 -4.48 -4.65 -4.44
C LEU A 43 -5.33 -4.07 -5.56
N LEU A 44 -5.21 -2.76 -5.72
CA LEU A 44 -6.00 -1.99 -6.67
C LEU A 44 -5.16 -1.76 -7.93
N GLN A 45 -5.79 -1.75 -9.10
CA GLN A 45 -5.25 -0.97 -10.21
C GLN A 45 -5.02 0.47 -9.73
N MET A 46 -3.94 1.09 -10.19
CA MET A 46 -3.54 2.43 -9.76
C MET A 46 -4.70 3.42 -9.99
N PRO A 47 -5.27 4.01 -8.92
CA PRO A 47 -6.32 5.02 -9.04
C PRO A 47 -5.65 6.37 -9.40
N SER A 48 -5.22 6.51 -10.66
CA SER A 48 -4.33 7.59 -11.08
C SER A 48 -4.89 9.00 -10.82
N GLY A 49 -6.20 9.20 -10.98
CA GLY A 49 -6.86 10.47 -10.67
C GLY A 49 -6.71 10.86 -9.21
N PHE A 50 -7.11 9.94 -8.31
CA PHE A 50 -6.95 10.09 -6.86
C PHE A 50 -5.50 10.35 -6.47
N MET A 51 -4.56 9.54 -6.97
CA MET A 51 -3.14 9.67 -6.63
C MET A 51 -2.54 11.01 -7.07
N ARG A 52 -2.92 11.51 -8.25
CA ARG A 52 -2.50 12.84 -8.72
C ARG A 52 -3.06 13.95 -7.85
N ALA A 53 -4.33 13.87 -7.47
CA ALA A 53 -4.96 14.84 -6.57
C ALA A 53 -4.24 14.91 -5.23
N ARG A 54 -3.97 13.75 -4.61
CA ARG A 54 -3.24 13.67 -3.34
C ARG A 54 -1.78 14.11 -3.45
N ALA A 55 -1.10 13.79 -4.54
CA ALA A 55 0.26 14.27 -4.78
C ALA A 55 0.30 15.80 -4.85
N ARG A 56 -0.64 16.41 -5.60
CA ARG A 56 -0.73 17.86 -5.80
C ARG A 56 -0.90 18.63 -4.50
N GLU A 57 -1.68 18.12 -3.55
CA GLU A 57 -1.88 18.73 -2.22
C GLU A 57 -0.54 18.93 -1.49
N SER A 58 0.37 17.96 -1.58
CA SER A 58 1.69 18.03 -0.93
C SER A 58 2.76 18.72 -1.78
N LEU A 59 2.68 18.58 -3.11
CA LEU A 59 3.70 19.03 -4.04
C LEU A 59 3.51 20.50 -4.48
N GLY A 60 2.28 21.01 -4.44
CA GLY A 60 1.94 22.36 -4.92
C GLY A 60 1.95 22.52 -6.45
N ARG A 61 2.18 21.44 -7.20
CA ARG A 61 2.08 21.37 -8.66
C ARG A 61 1.54 20.02 -9.11
N GLU A 62 1.19 19.93 -10.39
CA GLU A 62 0.81 18.66 -11.01
C GLU A 62 2.01 17.69 -11.06
N LEU A 63 1.68 16.41 -10.86
CA LEU A 63 2.63 15.31 -10.98
C LEU A 63 2.95 15.06 -12.48
N ALA A 64 4.17 14.62 -12.79
CA ALA A 64 4.59 14.32 -14.15
C ALA A 64 3.66 13.30 -14.85
N PRO A 65 3.63 13.26 -16.19
CA PRO A 65 2.83 12.28 -16.93
C PRO A 65 3.18 10.84 -16.55
N VAL A 66 4.47 10.54 -16.44
CA VAL A 66 4.98 9.24 -15.95
C VAL A 66 5.25 9.35 -14.46
N PHE A 67 4.52 8.55 -13.69
CA PHE A 67 4.70 8.48 -12.25
C PHE A 67 4.49 7.06 -11.72
N ALA A 68 5.02 6.82 -10.53
CA ALA A 68 4.80 5.60 -9.78
C ALA A 68 4.54 5.93 -8.31
N VAL A 69 3.86 5.03 -7.62
CA VAL A 69 3.59 5.17 -6.19
C VAL A 69 4.11 3.94 -5.45
N GLY A 70 4.83 4.18 -4.36
CA GLY A 70 5.23 3.16 -3.42
C GLY A 70 4.40 3.25 -2.15
N MET A 71 3.66 2.20 -1.80
CA MET A 71 3.09 2.05 -0.46
C MET A 71 4.14 1.42 0.45
N VAL A 72 4.57 2.15 1.48
CA VAL A 72 5.70 1.78 2.33
C VAL A 72 5.28 1.77 3.79
N PHE A 73 5.59 0.67 4.46
CA PHE A 73 5.63 0.59 5.92
C PHE A 73 7.03 1.02 6.36
N LEU A 74 7.09 2.09 7.14
CA LEU A 74 8.30 2.63 7.74
C LEU A 74 8.38 2.22 9.22
N PRO A 75 9.61 2.14 9.77
CA PRO A 75 9.81 1.95 11.20
C PRO A 75 9.08 3.00 12.04
N SER A 76 8.70 2.65 13.26
CA SER A 76 8.06 3.60 14.19
C SER A 76 9.02 4.64 14.73
N ASP A 77 10.33 4.35 14.77
CA ASP A 77 11.34 5.30 15.21
C ASP A 77 11.74 6.28 14.10
N PRO A 78 11.87 7.59 14.39
CA PRO A 78 12.24 8.58 13.38
C PRO A 78 13.60 8.31 12.71
N GLY A 79 14.56 7.70 13.41
CA GLY A 79 15.87 7.40 12.85
C GLY A 79 15.79 6.35 11.74
N GLY A 80 15.01 5.30 11.94
CA GLY A 80 14.73 4.26 10.94
C GLY A 80 13.99 4.82 9.74
N GLN A 81 13.02 5.72 9.96
CA GLN A 81 12.32 6.41 8.88
C GLN A 81 13.30 7.19 7.98
N GLU A 82 14.20 7.98 8.58
CA GLU A 82 15.20 8.74 7.82
C GLU A 82 16.16 7.83 7.05
N ARG A 83 16.62 6.73 7.66
CA ARG A 83 17.48 5.75 6.98
C ARG A 83 16.78 5.12 5.78
N VAL A 84 15.51 4.74 5.90
CA VAL A 84 14.71 4.21 4.79
C VAL A 84 14.51 5.26 3.70
N LYS A 85 14.12 6.48 4.04
CA LYS A 85 13.93 7.58 3.07
C LYS A 85 15.24 7.92 2.35
N ALA A 86 16.36 7.92 3.05
CA ALA A 86 17.70 8.09 2.46
C ALA A 86 18.06 6.94 1.51
N ALA A 87 17.75 5.68 1.87
CA ALA A 87 17.96 4.53 0.99
C ALA A 87 17.11 4.61 -0.29
N PHE A 88 15.86 5.06 -0.20
CA PHE A 88 15.05 5.38 -1.37
C PHE A 88 15.70 6.46 -2.23
N ALA A 89 16.07 7.60 -1.65
CA ALA A 89 16.70 8.70 -2.38
C ALA A 89 18.02 8.29 -3.07
N ALA A 90 18.81 7.43 -2.44
CA ALA A 90 20.03 6.87 -3.02
C ALA A 90 19.73 5.92 -4.18
N ALA A 91 18.83 4.94 -3.98
CA ALA A 91 18.48 3.95 -4.99
C ALA A 91 17.85 4.60 -6.22
N ILE A 92 16.94 5.56 -6.03
CA ILE A 92 16.17 6.21 -7.11
C ILE A 92 17.07 6.97 -8.09
N LYS A 93 18.14 7.62 -7.59
CA LYS A 93 19.11 8.37 -8.41
C LYS A 93 19.81 7.50 -9.47
N GLU A 94 19.85 6.18 -9.30
CA GLU A 94 20.50 5.26 -10.24
C GLU A 94 19.60 4.84 -11.43
N PHE A 95 18.31 5.21 -11.46
CA PHE A 95 17.34 4.64 -12.40
C PHE A 95 16.46 5.66 -13.13
N ASP A 96 16.90 6.92 -13.24
CA ASP A 96 16.20 8.02 -13.91
C ASP A 96 14.78 8.28 -13.38
N PHE A 97 14.59 8.05 -12.07
CA PHE A 97 13.44 8.52 -11.33
C PHE A 97 13.86 9.66 -10.40
N ALA A 98 12.89 10.48 -9.99
CA ALA A 98 13.03 11.44 -8.91
C ALA A 98 11.93 11.23 -7.87
N VAL A 99 12.25 11.44 -6.60
CA VAL A 99 11.22 11.54 -5.56
C VAL A 99 10.51 12.87 -5.73
N ALA A 100 9.22 12.83 -6.02
CA ALA A 100 8.39 14.04 -6.09
C ALA A 100 7.96 14.48 -4.69
N THR A 101 7.40 13.55 -3.91
CA THR A 101 6.90 13.85 -2.56
C THR A 101 6.70 12.55 -1.76
N TRP A 102 6.63 12.70 -0.45
CA TRP A 102 6.15 11.68 0.47
C TRP A 102 4.82 12.13 1.06
N ARG A 103 3.83 11.25 1.04
CA ARG A 103 2.51 11.47 1.62
C ARG A 103 2.33 10.56 2.83
N SER A 104 2.02 11.14 3.98
CA SER A 104 1.49 10.35 5.10
C SER A 104 0.10 9.84 4.74
N VAL A 105 -0.09 8.51 4.79
CA VAL A 105 -1.39 7.91 4.48
C VAL A 105 -2.30 8.12 5.69
N PRO A 106 -3.49 8.72 5.53
CA PRO A 106 -4.42 8.87 6.64
C PRO A 106 -4.80 7.49 7.15
N THR A 107 -4.72 7.30 8.47
CA THR A 107 -5.12 6.06 9.13
C THR A 107 -5.96 6.35 10.37
N ARG A 108 -6.87 5.43 10.70
CA ARG A 108 -7.68 5.47 11.93
C ARG A 108 -7.45 4.20 12.74
N PRO A 109 -6.50 4.20 13.69
CA PRO A 109 -6.07 2.99 14.38
C PRO A 109 -7.02 2.55 15.50
N ASP A 110 -8.15 3.22 15.73
CA ASP A 110 -9.12 2.90 16.79
C ASP A 110 -9.82 1.54 16.61
N VAL A 111 -9.78 0.99 15.39
CA VAL A 111 -10.26 -0.37 15.07
C VAL A 111 -9.20 -1.45 15.29
N CYS A 112 -7.92 -1.09 15.45
CA CYS A 112 -6.86 -2.06 15.67
C CYS A 112 -6.93 -2.64 17.09
N GLY A 113 -6.68 -3.94 17.22
CA GLY A 113 -6.41 -4.56 18.53
C GLY A 113 -5.02 -4.17 19.05
N GLU A 114 -4.79 -4.40 20.34
CA GLU A 114 -3.53 -4.06 21.02
C GLU A 114 -2.31 -4.69 20.32
N ILE A 115 -2.44 -5.93 19.84
CA ILE A 115 -1.36 -6.65 19.15
C ILE A 115 -1.02 -6.00 17.81
N ALA A 116 -2.01 -5.54 17.06
CA ALA A 116 -1.81 -4.82 15.80
C ALA A 116 -1.17 -3.44 16.06
N LEU A 117 -1.65 -2.72 17.08
CA LEU A 117 -1.18 -1.38 17.46
C LEU A 117 0.29 -1.37 17.88
N GLU A 118 0.72 -2.31 18.73
CA GLU A 118 2.11 -2.41 19.19
C GLU A 118 3.11 -2.51 18.04
N LYS A 119 2.69 -3.09 16.91
CA LYS A 119 3.54 -3.34 15.74
C LYS A 119 3.14 -2.49 14.53
N MET A 120 2.26 -1.51 14.71
CA MET A 120 1.78 -0.68 13.61
C MET A 120 2.92 0.15 13.02
N PRO A 121 3.22 0.01 11.71
CA PRO A 121 4.23 0.83 11.07
C PRO A 121 3.71 2.24 10.81
N VAL A 122 4.62 3.17 10.56
CA VAL A 122 4.25 4.45 9.93
C VAL A 122 3.99 4.16 8.46
N ILE A 123 2.81 4.53 7.96
CA ILE A 123 2.38 4.21 6.60
C ILE A 123 2.50 5.46 5.74
N GLU A 124 3.40 5.40 4.76
CA GLU A 124 3.62 6.50 3.82
C GLU A 124 3.58 6.02 2.38
N GLN A 125 3.20 6.94 1.49
CA GLN A 125 3.31 6.78 0.05
C GLN A 125 4.45 7.63 -0.48
N VAL A 126 5.39 7.01 -1.19
CA VAL A 126 6.41 7.73 -1.96
C VAL A 126 5.94 7.88 -3.40
N PHE A 127 5.90 9.12 -3.88
CA PHE A 127 5.57 9.44 -5.26
C PHE A 127 6.86 9.64 -6.04
N LEU A 128 6.99 8.89 -7.13
CA LEU A 128 8.13 8.95 -8.04
C LEU A 128 7.67 9.50 -9.38
N GLU A 129 8.50 10.35 -9.97
CA GLU A 129 8.33 10.86 -11.32
C GLU A 129 9.50 10.41 -12.18
N ALA A 130 9.25 10.22 -13.47
CA ALA A 130 10.27 9.99 -14.46
C ALA A 130 9.94 10.78 -15.73
N GLU A 131 10.95 10.90 -16.60
CA GLU A 131 10.73 11.29 -17.98
C GLU A 131 10.03 10.17 -18.77
N GLU A 132 9.81 10.39 -20.06
CA GLU A 132 9.12 9.42 -20.91
C GLU A 132 9.90 8.10 -21.00
N MET A 133 9.24 7.00 -20.67
CA MET A 133 9.82 5.66 -20.66
C MET A 133 8.76 4.64 -21.07
N SER A 134 9.21 3.52 -21.63
CA SER A 134 8.31 2.38 -21.86
C SER A 134 7.85 1.77 -20.54
N GLN A 135 6.71 1.11 -20.59
CA GLN A 135 6.12 0.45 -19.44
C GLN A 135 6.99 -0.69 -18.89
N GLU A 136 7.65 -1.44 -19.78
CA GLU A 136 8.60 -2.50 -19.44
C GLU A 136 9.81 -1.94 -18.68
N GLU A 137 10.32 -0.79 -19.11
CA GLU A 137 11.43 -0.12 -18.42
C GLU A 137 11.01 0.39 -17.05
N ILE A 138 9.84 1.02 -16.92
CA ILE A 138 9.30 1.48 -15.64
C ILE A 138 9.21 0.31 -14.67
N ALA A 139 8.58 -0.79 -15.07
CA ALA A 139 8.42 -1.97 -14.22
C ALA A 139 9.78 -2.57 -13.79
N ALA A 140 10.73 -2.70 -14.74
CA ALA A 140 12.06 -3.23 -14.44
C ALA A 140 12.85 -2.32 -13.49
N ARG A 141 12.81 -1.00 -13.69
CA ARG A 141 13.53 -0.04 -12.86
C ARG A 141 12.92 0.08 -11.46
N LEU A 142 11.60 0.12 -11.33
CA LEU A 142 10.93 0.10 -10.02
C LEU A 142 11.22 -1.20 -9.25
N PHE A 143 11.31 -2.34 -9.95
CA PHE A 143 11.77 -3.58 -9.35
C PHE A 143 13.19 -3.45 -8.81
N MET A 144 14.11 -2.88 -9.59
CA MET A 144 15.51 -2.70 -9.19
C MET A 144 15.68 -1.72 -8.04
N ILE A 145 14.96 -0.59 -8.06
CA ILE A 145 14.90 0.38 -6.96
C ILE A 145 14.45 -0.34 -5.69
N ARG A 146 13.32 -1.05 -5.73
CA ARG A 146 12.81 -1.80 -4.57
C ARG A 146 13.85 -2.76 -4.02
N ARG A 147 14.50 -3.57 -4.86
CA ARG A 147 15.52 -4.54 -4.43
C ARG A 147 16.75 -3.88 -3.81
N ARG A 148 17.13 -2.68 -4.28
CA ARG A 148 18.25 -1.92 -3.70
C ARG A 148 17.88 -1.33 -2.34
N VAL A 149 16.70 -0.74 -2.22
CA VAL A 149 16.21 -0.26 -0.92
C VAL A 149 16.12 -1.43 0.07
N GLU A 150 15.45 -2.52 -0.30
CA GLU A 150 15.33 -3.73 0.55
C GLU A 150 16.69 -4.27 1.03
N LYS A 151 17.74 -4.18 0.19
CA LYS A 151 19.09 -4.58 0.60
C LYS A 151 19.78 -3.56 1.50
N ALA A 152 19.62 -2.28 1.22
CA ALA A 152 20.28 -1.20 1.96
C ALA A 152 19.77 -1.07 3.40
N VAL A 153 18.50 -1.41 3.64
CA VAL A 153 17.85 -1.35 4.95
C VAL A 153 17.37 -2.73 5.42
N ALA A 154 18.12 -3.79 5.07
CA ALA A 154 17.74 -5.17 5.40
C ALA A 154 17.67 -5.44 6.92
N GLU A 155 18.37 -4.65 7.72
CA GLU A 155 18.42 -4.75 9.18
C GLU A 155 17.39 -3.84 9.88
N GLU A 156 16.68 -2.99 9.14
CA GLU A 156 15.65 -2.11 9.71
C GLU A 156 14.37 -2.90 10.00
N ASP A 157 14.09 -3.13 11.28
CA ASP A 157 12.83 -3.74 11.70
C ASP A 157 11.65 -2.80 11.45
N GLY A 158 10.48 -3.37 11.13
CA GLY A 158 9.28 -2.60 10.78
C GLY A 158 9.27 -1.99 9.37
N PHE A 159 10.34 -2.10 8.59
CA PHE A 159 10.37 -1.66 7.20
C PHE A 159 9.79 -2.71 6.23
N TYR A 160 8.90 -2.27 5.32
CA TYR A 160 8.42 -3.11 4.22
C TYR A 160 7.82 -2.31 3.05
N ILE A 161 8.16 -2.66 1.82
CA ILE A 161 7.53 -2.11 0.61
C ILE A 161 6.36 -3.00 0.18
N CYS A 162 5.14 -2.54 0.47
CA CYS A 162 3.89 -3.25 0.11
C CYS A 162 3.70 -3.33 -1.41
N SER A 163 3.91 -2.20 -2.08
CA SER A 163 3.88 -2.07 -3.52
C SER A 163 4.79 -0.93 -3.93
N LEU A 164 5.42 -1.01 -5.10
CA LEU A 164 6.13 0.08 -5.77
C LEU A 164 5.91 -0.12 -7.27
N SER A 165 4.96 0.61 -7.84
CA SER A 165 4.46 0.39 -9.19
C SER A 165 3.78 1.64 -9.75
N ASP A 166 3.72 1.73 -11.07
CA ASP A 166 2.90 2.66 -11.84
C ASP A 166 1.48 2.11 -12.13
N ARG A 167 1.25 0.82 -11.88
CA ARG A 167 0.01 0.10 -12.28
C ARG A 167 -0.85 -0.37 -11.13
N VAL A 168 -0.27 -0.61 -9.96
CA VAL A 168 -1.02 -1.15 -8.81
C VAL A 168 -0.58 -0.51 -7.49
N ILE A 169 -1.50 -0.47 -6.53
CA ILE A 169 -1.24 -0.01 -5.17
C ILE A 169 -1.89 -0.96 -4.16
N SER A 170 -1.17 -1.29 -3.08
CA SER A 170 -1.64 -2.19 -2.03
C SER A 170 -2.08 -1.43 -0.78
N TYR A 171 -3.32 -1.65 -0.35
CA TYR A 171 -3.83 -1.23 0.96
C TYR A 171 -4.06 -2.48 1.80
N LYS A 172 -3.22 -2.70 2.82
CA LYS A 172 -3.30 -3.90 3.66
C LYS A 172 -2.94 -3.60 5.10
N GLY A 173 -3.38 -4.45 6.02
CA GLY A 173 -3.13 -4.26 7.44
C GLY A 173 -3.59 -5.42 8.30
N LEU A 174 -3.32 -5.31 9.60
CA LEU A 174 -3.75 -6.28 10.62
C LEU A 174 -5.09 -5.86 11.25
N VAL A 175 -6.09 -5.69 10.40
CA VAL A 175 -7.47 -5.34 10.78
C VAL A 175 -8.44 -6.36 10.23
N MET A 176 -9.66 -6.37 10.76
CA MET A 176 -10.74 -7.18 10.21
C MET A 176 -11.16 -6.63 8.83
N PRO A 177 -11.63 -7.49 7.91
CA PRO A 177 -12.20 -7.06 6.63
C PRO A 177 -13.16 -5.88 6.69
N SER A 178 -14.10 -5.91 7.65
CA SER A 178 -15.12 -4.87 7.86
C SER A 178 -14.54 -3.53 8.24
N ASP A 179 -13.33 -3.53 8.81
CA ASP A 179 -12.72 -2.34 9.41
C ASP A 179 -11.66 -1.74 8.50
N LEU A 180 -11.36 -2.37 7.35
CA LEU A 180 -10.28 -1.94 6.45
C LEU A 180 -10.54 -0.55 5.88
N GLU A 181 -11.78 -0.26 5.49
CA GLU A 181 -12.19 1.06 4.98
C GLU A 181 -12.13 2.13 6.07
N HIS A 182 -12.52 1.80 7.31
CA HIS A 182 -12.41 2.73 8.42
C HIS A 182 -10.94 3.01 8.75
N PHE A 183 -10.10 1.95 8.78
CA PHE A 183 -8.68 2.06 9.05
C PHE A 183 -7.95 2.91 8.00
N TYR A 184 -8.29 2.76 6.71
CA TYR A 184 -7.77 3.59 5.61
C TYR A 184 -8.88 4.46 5.01
N PRO A 185 -9.10 5.70 5.52
CA PRO A 185 -10.15 6.58 5.01
C PRO A 185 -10.10 6.86 3.51
N ASP A 186 -8.92 6.75 2.88
CA ASP A 186 -8.76 6.82 1.42
C ASP A 186 -9.70 5.85 0.68
N LEU A 187 -9.94 4.66 1.23
CA LEU A 187 -10.79 3.63 0.61
C LEU A 187 -12.27 4.01 0.56
N GLY A 188 -12.72 4.96 1.40
CA GLY A 188 -14.06 5.51 1.38
C GLY A 188 -14.18 6.84 0.62
N ASP A 189 -13.10 7.31 -0.02
CA ASP A 189 -13.14 8.51 -0.86
C ASP A 189 -13.75 8.15 -2.23
N PRO A 190 -14.87 8.77 -2.65
CA PRO A 190 -15.50 8.50 -3.94
C PRO A 190 -14.61 8.77 -5.16
N GLU A 191 -13.55 9.58 -5.03
CA GLU A 191 -12.57 9.81 -6.09
C GLU A 191 -11.60 8.62 -6.27
N LEU A 192 -11.54 7.70 -5.30
CA LEU A 192 -10.73 6.49 -5.39
C LEU A 192 -11.46 5.43 -6.22
N GLU A 193 -11.23 5.48 -7.53
CA GLU A 193 -11.82 4.57 -8.50
C GLU A 193 -10.82 3.53 -9.01
N THR A 194 -11.28 2.31 -9.25
CA THR A 194 -10.47 1.25 -9.85
C THR A 194 -11.31 0.36 -10.78
N ALA A 195 -10.70 -0.19 -11.83
CA ALA A 195 -11.35 -1.19 -12.66
C ALA A 195 -10.99 -2.63 -12.25
N ILE A 196 -9.95 -2.83 -11.44
CA ILE A 196 -9.48 -4.15 -10.99
C ILE A 196 -9.13 -4.09 -9.50
N CYS A 197 -9.69 -5.00 -8.72
CA CYS A 197 -9.37 -5.15 -7.31
C CYS A 197 -9.17 -6.63 -6.94
N VAL A 198 -7.98 -6.96 -6.44
CA VAL A 198 -7.71 -8.24 -5.79
C VAL A 198 -7.83 -8.03 -4.28
N PHE A 199 -8.55 -8.92 -3.59
CA PHE A 199 -8.74 -8.84 -2.15
C PHE A 199 -8.41 -10.19 -1.52
N HIS A 200 -7.92 -10.18 -0.28
CA HIS A 200 -7.57 -11.39 0.44
C HIS A 200 -7.75 -11.21 1.95
N GLN A 201 -8.28 -12.26 2.60
CA GLN A 201 -8.31 -12.44 4.04
C GLN A 201 -7.40 -13.61 4.41
N ARG A 202 -6.47 -13.39 5.33
CA ARG A 202 -5.55 -14.42 5.81
C ARG A 202 -6.15 -15.21 6.96
N PHE A 203 -5.79 -16.50 7.03
CA PHE A 203 -5.92 -17.34 8.22
C PHE A 203 -4.53 -17.90 8.54
N SER A 204 -4.12 -17.79 9.80
CA SER A 204 -2.78 -18.08 10.26
C SER A 204 -2.82 -19.10 11.38
N THR A 205 -1.86 -20.04 11.38
CA THR A 205 -1.64 -20.91 12.53
C THR A 205 -0.68 -20.31 13.57
N ASN A 206 -0.28 -19.05 13.39
CA ASN A 206 0.56 -18.31 14.34
C ASN A 206 -0.27 -17.28 15.13
N THR A 207 0.14 -17.02 16.37
CA THR A 207 -0.52 -16.06 17.27
C THR A 207 0.13 -14.68 17.26
N LEU A 208 1.24 -14.52 16.53
CA LEU A 208 2.02 -13.28 16.43
C LEU A 208 1.91 -12.72 14.99
N PRO A 209 0.87 -11.92 14.71
CA PRO A 209 0.69 -11.34 13.39
C PRO A 209 1.78 -10.30 13.10
N LYS A 210 2.13 -10.16 11.81
CA LYS A 210 3.09 -9.19 11.30
C LYS A 210 2.50 -8.45 10.11
N TRP A 211 2.49 -7.12 10.15
CA TRP A 211 1.94 -6.25 9.10
C TRP A 211 2.44 -6.60 7.68
N PRO A 212 3.74 -6.86 7.44
CA PRO A 212 4.22 -7.25 6.10
C PRO A 212 3.60 -8.52 5.52
N LEU A 213 3.14 -9.44 6.38
CA LEU A 213 2.58 -10.75 5.99
C LEU A 213 1.10 -10.69 5.64
N ALA A 214 0.42 -9.58 5.91
CA ALA A 214 -0.90 -9.33 5.34
C ALA A 214 -0.81 -9.38 3.81
N GLN A 215 -1.88 -9.82 3.17
CA GLN A 215 -1.98 -9.96 1.72
C GLN A 215 -3.10 -9.05 1.19
N PRO A 216 -3.12 -8.72 -0.12
CA PRO A 216 -2.28 -9.23 -1.20
C PRO A 216 -0.79 -8.89 -1.16
N PHE A 217 0.01 -9.71 -1.84
CA PHE A 217 1.37 -9.36 -2.25
C PHE A 217 1.36 -8.61 -3.60
N ARG A 218 2.54 -8.28 -4.11
CA ARG A 218 2.74 -7.33 -5.22
C ARG A 218 2.12 -7.76 -6.57
N MET A 219 1.86 -9.07 -6.75
CA MET A 219 1.25 -9.64 -7.96
C MET A 219 0.30 -10.82 -7.67
N LEU A 220 0.19 -11.24 -6.40
CA LEU A 220 -0.42 -12.50 -5.99
C LEU A 220 -1.21 -12.27 -4.70
N ALA A 221 -2.30 -13.01 -4.55
CA ALA A 221 -3.09 -13.08 -3.34
C ALA A 221 -3.60 -14.52 -3.18
#